data_AF-A0A562CAS2-F1
#
_entry.id   AF-A0A562CAS2-F1
#
_cell.length_a   1.000
_cell.length_b   1.000
_cell.length_c   1.000
_cell.angle_alpha   90.00
_cell.angle_beta   90.00
_cell.angle_gamma   90.00
#
_symmetry.space_group_name_H-M   'P 1'
#
loop_
_entity.id
_entity.type
_entity.pdbx_description
1 polymer ?
#
loop_
_entity_poly.entity_id
_entity_poly.type
_entity_poly.pdbx_seq_one_letter_code
_entity_poly.pdbx_strand_id
1 'polypeptide(L)'
;MRLDVDFSAIEAIAARFRSERKFEIKSDDEMPLERIDIELVKGIEIQLSDLESVDGLLAYKGRHVILYIRDHAGGFDDAIRDPENGKRFHVADCETLEYMRSQGRFERYVVTQSTTGDFEISGTSYATGRIASGVARLKVCKNCLRKLNYDSYALARSSERNKKRDAFDLLKFFETYSTRFRQLPRGLADRQEASGYSPSWPETSRRLREAASFTCEGCTVSLRDHPELLHVHHVNGIKNDDRRSNLRVLCKDCHRKEPMHGHIFISRKEMSIITRLRTEQGVRPRDWEEALRLADLAMRPTMEVARHQQWGVPEFDVEVPSTRGRSRLDVVWKEDRRAIVYEKPSEQIPGWRIDTAGALLDELSSSLRG
;
A
#
# COMPACT_ATOMS: atom_id res chain seq x y z
N MET A 1 5.02 32.80 -12.62
CA MET A 1 5.98 32.07 -13.47
C MET A 1 5.32 31.90 -14.83
N ARG A 2 5.96 32.38 -15.90
CA ARG A 2 5.48 32.25 -17.28
C ARG A 2 6.23 31.07 -17.87
N LEU A 3 5.52 29.99 -18.21
CA LEU A 3 6.13 28.85 -18.90
C LEU A 3 6.21 29.22 -20.38
N ASP A 4 7.42 29.22 -20.92
CA ASP A 4 7.67 29.35 -22.34
C ASP A 4 7.89 27.94 -22.88
N VAL A 5 6.89 27.40 -23.56
CA VAL A 5 6.91 26.02 -24.06
C VAL A 5 6.97 26.06 -25.58
N ASP A 6 8.05 25.55 -26.14
CA ASP A 6 8.28 25.51 -27.59
C ASP A 6 7.80 24.17 -28.17
N PHE A 7 6.82 24.24 -29.08
CA PHE A 7 6.23 23.08 -29.76
C PHE A 7 6.72 22.90 -31.21
N SER A 8 7.67 23.70 -31.67
CA SER A 8 8.11 23.72 -33.07
C SER A 8 8.64 22.37 -33.58
N ALA A 9 9.24 21.56 -32.71
CA ALA A 9 9.67 20.19 -33.05
C ALA A 9 8.48 19.24 -33.34
N ILE A 10 7.37 19.39 -32.61
CA ILE A 10 6.16 18.58 -32.80
C ILE A 10 5.43 19.02 -34.07
N GLU A 11 5.38 20.33 -34.34
CA GLU A 11 4.81 20.88 -35.57
C GLU A 11 5.58 20.43 -36.82
N ALA A 12 6.91 20.40 -36.75
CA ALA A 12 7.75 19.91 -37.84
C ALA A 12 7.52 18.43 -38.16
N ILE A 13 7.19 17.61 -37.15
CA ILE A 13 6.83 16.20 -37.32
C ILE A 13 5.41 16.07 -37.88
N ALA A 14 4.45 16.84 -37.35
CA ALA A 14 3.06 16.84 -37.81
C ALA A 14 2.94 17.24 -39.29
N ALA A 15 3.73 18.23 -39.74
CA ALA A 15 3.77 18.67 -41.14
C ALA A 15 4.21 17.58 -42.14
N ARG A 16 4.81 16.48 -41.67
CA ARG A 16 5.21 15.33 -42.51
C ARG A 16 4.07 14.34 -42.75
N PHE A 17 2.92 14.50 -42.09
CA PHE A 17 1.75 13.64 -42.23
C PHE A 17 0.57 14.42 -42.82
N ARG A 18 -0.13 13.87 -43.83
CA ARG A 18 -1.28 14.53 -44.52
C ARG A 18 -2.58 14.55 -43.71
N SER A 19 -2.54 14.33 -42.40
CA SER A 19 -3.73 14.34 -41.56
C SER A 19 -3.64 15.44 -40.51
N GLU A 20 -4.61 16.34 -40.52
CA GLU A 20 -4.81 17.29 -39.44
C GLU A 20 -5.27 16.53 -38.19
N ARG A 21 -4.41 16.43 -37.18
CA ARG A 21 -4.83 16.03 -35.83
C ARG A 21 -4.79 17.24 -34.92
N LYS A 22 -5.97 17.66 -34.46
CA LYS A 22 -6.11 18.59 -33.34
C LYS A 22 -5.77 17.84 -32.05
N PHE A 23 -4.79 18.33 -31.31
CA PHE A 23 -4.59 17.93 -29.92
C PHE A 23 -5.19 19.02 -29.04
N GLU A 24 -6.03 18.61 -28.10
CA GLU A 24 -6.63 19.50 -27.13
C GLU A 24 -5.88 19.28 -25.81
N ILE A 25 -5.13 20.29 -25.37
CA ILE A 25 -4.55 20.28 -24.03
C ILE A 25 -5.68 20.66 -23.08
N LYS A 26 -6.35 19.66 -22.53
CA LYS A 26 -7.26 19.87 -21.41
C LYS A 26 -6.40 20.13 -20.19
N SER A 27 -6.35 21.39 -19.75
CA SER A 27 -5.98 21.67 -18.37
C SER A 27 -7.18 21.23 -17.54
N ASP A 28 -7.12 20.02 -17.00
CA ASP A 28 -8.07 19.66 -15.95
C ASP A 28 -7.87 20.67 -14.81
N ASP A 29 -8.95 21.31 -14.36
CA ASP A 29 -9.01 22.09 -13.11
C ASP A 29 -8.79 21.19 -11.87
N GLU A 30 -8.05 20.09 -12.02
CA GLU A 30 -7.46 19.37 -10.91
C GLU A 30 -6.41 20.28 -10.29
N MET A 31 -6.64 20.69 -9.04
CA MET A 31 -5.62 21.32 -8.21
C MET A 31 -4.27 20.63 -8.47
N PRO A 32 -3.21 21.39 -8.80
CA PRO A 32 -1.91 20.79 -9.10
C PRO A 32 -1.58 19.77 -8.02
N LEU A 33 -1.23 18.54 -8.41
CA LEU A 33 -1.02 17.40 -7.50
C LEU A 33 -0.22 17.79 -6.23
N GLU A 34 0.71 18.74 -6.39
CA GLU A 34 1.55 19.30 -5.33
C GLU A 34 0.79 20.03 -4.21
N ARG A 35 -0.32 20.72 -4.53
CA ARG A 35 -1.14 21.44 -3.55
C ARG A 35 -1.92 20.49 -2.65
N ILE A 36 -2.50 19.43 -3.21
CA ILE A 36 -3.26 18.43 -2.45
C ILE A 36 -2.34 17.71 -1.45
N ASP A 37 -1.12 17.36 -1.87
CA ASP A 37 -0.14 16.69 -1.00
C ASP A 37 0.24 17.56 0.21
N ILE A 38 0.47 18.87 0.01
CA ILE A 38 0.79 19.81 1.09
C ILE A 38 -0.38 19.97 2.05
N GLU A 39 -1.61 20.05 1.54
CA GLU A 39 -2.81 20.16 2.36
C GLU A 39 -3.08 18.89 3.17
N LEU A 40 -2.87 17.71 2.58
CA LEU A 40 -3.01 16.43 3.28
C LEU A 40 -2.00 16.24 4.42
N VAL A 41 -0.82 16.86 4.34
CA VAL A 41 0.14 16.88 5.47
C VAL A 41 -0.43 17.66 6.66
N LYS A 42 -1.08 18.81 6.42
CA LYS A 42 -1.71 19.62 7.47
C LYS A 42 -3.03 19.02 7.97
N GLY A 43 -3.64 18.18 7.15
CA GLY A 43 -4.95 17.60 7.39
C GLY A 43 -6.05 18.51 6.90
N ILE A 44 -6.91 17.97 6.02
CA ILE A 44 -8.05 18.66 5.46
C ILE A 44 -9.34 18.12 6.06
N GLU A 45 -10.24 19.02 6.43
CA GLU A 45 -11.62 18.67 6.69
C GLU A 45 -12.31 18.54 5.32
N ILE A 46 -12.87 17.37 5.02
CA ILE A 46 -13.55 17.12 3.74
C ILE A 46 -15.01 16.75 3.98
N GLN A 47 -15.83 16.92 2.96
CA GLN A 47 -17.18 16.38 2.98
C GLN A 47 -17.16 14.87 2.72
N LEU A 48 -18.17 14.19 3.27
CA LEU A 48 -18.35 12.74 3.14
C LEU A 48 -18.32 12.26 1.67
N SER A 49 -18.80 13.08 0.73
CA SER A 49 -18.87 12.77 -0.70
C SER A 49 -17.53 12.55 -1.38
N ASP A 50 -16.45 13.10 -0.80
CA ASP A 50 -15.16 13.17 -1.49
C ASP A 50 -14.22 12.01 -1.10
N LEU A 51 -14.65 11.19 -0.13
CA LEU A 51 -13.90 10.04 0.34
C LEU A 51 -14.29 8.78 -0.42
N GLU A 52 -13.30 8.12 -0.99
CA GLU A 52 -13.44 6.87 -1.72
C GLU A 52 -12.98 5.69 -0.85
N SER A 53 -13.56 4.51 -1.10
CA SER A 53 -13.07 3.24 -0.56
C SER A 53 -12.54 2.39 -1.72
N VAL A 54 -11.22 2.20 -1.76
CA VAL A 54 -10.55 1.40 -2.79
C VAL A 54 -10.11 0.09 -2.17
N ASP A 55 -10.85 -0.97 -2.49
CA ASP A 55 -10.59 -2.33 -1.99
C ASP A 55 -10.54 -2.41 -0.44
N GLY A 56 -11.42 -1.65 0.22
CA GLY A 56 -11.52 -1.57 1.69
C GLY A 56 -10.60 -0.52 2.34
N LEU A 57 -9.67 0.08 1.59
CA LEU A 57 -8.76 1.12 2.06
C LEU A 57 -9.33 2.52 1.77
N LEU A 58 -9.01 3.49 2.62
CA LEU A 58 -9.49 4.86 2.47
C LEU A 58 -8.67 5.61 1.43
N ALA A 59 -9.35 6.25 0.48
CA ALA A 59 -8.70 7.03 -0.56
C ALA A 59 -9.35 8.41 -0.72
N TYR A 60 -8.54 9.41 -1.08
CA TYR A 60 -9.00 10.74 -1.44
C TYR A 60 -8.23 11.21 -2.66
N LYS A 61 -8.93 11.56 -3.75
CA LYS A 61 -8.34 12.01 -5.02
C LYS A 61 -7.18 11.11 -5.48
N GLY A 62 -7.42 9.80 -5.51
CA GLY A 62 -6.47 8.78 -5.97
C GLY A 62 -5.32 8.44 -5.00
N ARG A 63 -5.31 9.02 -3.79
CA ARG A 63 -4.25 8.80 -2.80
C ARG A 63 -4.76 8.06 -1.58
N HIS A 64 -3.91 7.23 -0.98
CA HIS A 64 -4.19 6.66 0.33
C HIS A 64 -4.21 7.76 1.39
N VAL A 65 -5.24 7.75 2.23
CA VAL A 65 -5.40 8.68 3.34
C VAL A 65 -5.80 7.95 4.62
N ILE A 66 -5.64 8.63 5.75
CA ILE A 66 -6.13 8.20 7.05
C ILE A 66 -7.08 9.25 7.61
N LEU A 67 -8.01 8.81 8.46
CA LEU A 67 -8.97 9.67 9.13
C LEU A 67 -8.73 9.71 10.63
N TYR A 68 -8.88 10.87 11.24
CA TYR A 68 -8.91 11.01 12.70
C TYR A 68 -9.87 12.13 13.11
N ILE A 69 -10.25 12.20 14.39
CA ILE A 69 -11.09 13.29 14.90
C ILE A 69 -10.19 14.24 15.69
N ARG A 70 -10.12 15.51 15.26
CA ARG A 70 -9.31 16.56 15.89
C ARG A 70 -9.84 16.92 17.28
N ASP A 71 -11.13 17.23 17.40
CA ASP A 71 -11.77 17.59 18.66
C ASP A 71 -11.92 16.37 19.60
N HIS A 72 -11.24 16.39 20.74
CA HIS A 72 -11.27 15.40 21.81
C HIS A 72 -12.18 15.81 22.99
N ALA A 73 -12.88 16.95 22.90
CA ALA A 73 -13.75 17.48 23.96
C ALA A 73 -13.04 17.45 25.33
N GLY A 74 -13.70 16.97 26.39
CA GLY A 74 -13.12 16.86 27.73
C GLY A 74 -12.01 15.81 27.89
N GLY A 75 -11.76 14.96 26.87
CA GLY A 75 -10.70 13.94 26.90
C GLY A 75 -9.34 14.43 26.39
N PHE A 76 -9.18 15.74 26.15
CA PHE A 76 -7.97 16.33 25.56
C PHE A 76 -6.70 16.02 26.37
N ASP A 77 -6.70 16.34 27.66
CA ASP A 77 -5.51 16.20 28.51
C ASP A 77 -5.10 14.72 28.68
N ASP A 78 -6.07 13.81 28.76
CA ASP A 78 -5.80 12.37 28.88
C ASP A 78 -5.23 11.79 27.58
N ALA A 79 -5.73 12.25 26.42
CA ALA A 79 -5.23 11.85 25.10
C ALA A 79 -3.80 12.33 24.85
N ILE A 80 -3.43 13.52 25.35
CA ILE A 80 -2.05 14.03 25.29
C ILE A 80 -1.11 13.16 26.15
N ARG A 81 -1.57 12.71 27.32
CA ARG A 81 -0.76 11.93 28.27
C ARG A 81 -0.58 10.48 27.85
N ASP A 82 -1.66 9.84 27.41
CA ASP A 82 -1.69 8.43 27.09
C ASP A 82 -2.48 8.17 25.79
N PRO A 83 -1.83 7.63 24.74
CA PRO A 83 -2.48 7.26 23.48
C PRO A 83 -3.68 6.32 23.63
N GLU A 84 -3.78 5.54 24.71
CA GLU A 84 -4.96 4.71 24.98
C GLU A 84 -6.23 5.52 25.22
N ASN A 85 -6.13 6.75 25.71
CA ASN A 85 -7.29 7.59 26.00
C ASN A 85 -7.68 8.50 24.81
N GLY A 86 -6.81 8.62 23.80
CA GLY A 86 -7.09 9.37 22.58
C GLY A 86 -8.14 8.70 21.69
N LYS A 87 -8.82 9.48 20.84
CA LYS A 87 -9.66 8.90 19.78
C LYS A 87 -8.78 8.11 18.80
N ARG A 88 -9.35 7.10 18.15
CA ARG A 88 -8.60 6.25 17.22
C ARG A 88 -8.53 6.88 15.84
N PHE A 89 -7.45 6.63 15.11
CA PHE A 89 -7.38 6.94 13.69
C PHE A 89 -7.79 5.71 12.85
N HIS A 90 -8.24 5.95 11.63
CA HIS A 90 -8.79 4.95 10.72
C HIS A 90 -8.01 4.91 9.42
N VAL A 91 -7.78 3.69 8.94
CA VAL A 91 -7.02 3.39 7.72
C VAL A 91 -7.83 2.58 6.69
N ALA A 92 -9.05 2.20 7.07
CA ALA A 92 -9.97 1.41 6.26
C ALA A 92 -11.40 1.86 6.53
N ASP A 93 -12.27 1.64 5.54
CA ASP A 93 -13.69 1.91 5.66
C ASP A 93 -14.38 0.88 6.56
N CYS A 94 -14.20 1.03 7.88
CA CYS A 94 -14.60 0.04 8.87
C CYS A 94 -15.98 0.33 9.48
N GLU A 95 -16.51 -0.65 10.22
CA GLU A 95 -17.80 -0.57 10.91
C GLU A 95 -17.96 0.66 11.82
N THR A 96 -16.87 1.15 12.42
CA THR A 96 -16.92 2.39 13.22
C THR A 96 -17.21 3.61 12.34
N LEU A 97 -16.65 3.66 11.13
CA LEU A 97 -16.93 4.73 10.18
C LEU A 97 -18.35 4.62 9.63
N GLU A 98 -18.81 3.41 9.32
CA GLU A 98 -20.21 3.14 8.93
C GLU A 98 -21.19 3.60 10.01
N TYR A 99 -20.94 3.24 11.27
CA TYR A 99 -21.73 3.72 12.40
C TYR A 99 -21.69 5.25 12.53
N MET A 100 -20.52 5.87 12.39
CA MET A 100 -20.42 7.34 12.45
C MET A 100 -21.15 8.03 11.31
N ARG A 101 -21.23 7.42 10.11
CA ARG A 101 -22.08 7.89 9.00
C ARG A 101 -23.56 7.77 9.35
N SER A 102 -24.00 6.61 9.87
CA SER A 102 -25.42 6.40 10.20
C SER A 102 -25.93 7.33 11.29
N GLN A 103 -25.05 7.79 12.18
CA GLN A 103 -25.35 8.78 13.21
C GLN A 103 -25.25 10.23 12.75
N GLY A 104 -24.90 10.51 11.48
CA GLY A 104 -24.70 11.88 10.98
C GLY A 104 -23.49 12.59 11.61
N ARG A 105 -22.48 11.84 12.09
CA ARG A 105 -21.31 12.38 12.82
C ARG A 105 -20.01 12.29 12.02
N PHE A 106 -20.09 11.93 10.75
CA PHE A 106 -18.92 11.67 9.91
C PHE A 106 -18.14 12.94 9.56
N GLU A 107 -18.80 14.10 9.48
CA GLU A 107 -18.17 15.39 9.16
C GLU A 107 -17.10 15.83 10.18
N ARG A 108 -17.00 15.14 11.33
CA ARG A 108 -15.99 15.38 12.35
C ARG A 108 -14.60 14.84 11.99
N TYR A 109 -14.48 14.03 10.94
CA TYR A 109 -13.22 13.42 10.56
C TYR A 109 -12.37 14.38 9.71
N VAL A 110 -11.10 14.44 10.07
CA VAL A 110 -10.03 15.11 9.33
C VAL A 110 -9.28 14.05 8.52
N VAL A 111 -9.00 14.36 7.26
CA VAL A 111 -8.26 13.51 6.34
C VAL A 111 -6.82 13.95 6.28
N THR A 112 -5.89 13.02 6.41
CA THR A 112 -4.46 13.31 6.36
C THR A 112 -3.67 12.18 5.73
N GLN A 113 -2.42 12.47 5.38
CA GLN A 113 -1.39 11.50 5.01
C GLN A 113 -0.26 11.43 6.04
N SER A 114 -0.53 11.85 7.28
CA SER A 114 0.45 11.71 8.36
C SER A 114 0.96 10.26 8.43
N THR A 115 2.27 10.14 8.52
CA THR A 115 3.01 8.88 8.60
C THR A 115 3.62 8.64 9.98
N THR A 116 3.54 9.64 10.87
CA THR A 116 4.19 9.59 12.19
C THR A 116 3.29 8.99 13.26
N GLY A 117 1.97 9.08 13.09
CA GLY A 117 0.98 8.67 14.11
C GLY A 117 0.76 9.73 15.20
N ASP A 118 1.42 10.88 15.06
CA ASP A 118 1.19 12.07 15.88
C ASP A 118 0.25 13.00 15.12
N PHE A 119 -0.78 13.49 15.83
CA PHE A 119 -1.87 14.26 15.25
C PHE A 119 -2.14 15.52 16.08
N GLU A 120 -2.42 16.63 15.40
CA GLU A 120 -2.94 17.83 16.06
C GLU A 120 -4.36 17.58 16.54
N ILE A 121 -4.57 17.70 17.84
CA ILE A 121 -5.87 17.55 18.50
C ILE A 121 -6.23 18.81 19.28
N SER A 122 -7.53 19.00 19.52
CA SER A 122 -8.05 20.10 20.33
C SER A 122 -9.08 19.59 21.33
N GLY A 123 -9.40 20.39 22.34
CA GLY A 123 -10.48 20.08 23.29
C GLY A 123 -10.41 20.96 24.53
N THR A 124 -11.21 20.66 25.54
CA THR A 124 -11.26 21.43 26.78
C THR A 124 -10.27 20.86 27.78
N SER A 125 -9.28 21.64 28.17
CA SER A 125 -8.35 21.23 29.23
C SER A 125 -9.03 21.34 30.59
N TYR A 126 -9.00 20.28 31.39
CA TYR A 126 -9.55 20.29 32.75
C TYR A 126 -8.73 21.17 33.69
N ALA A 127 -7.44 21.39 33.41
CA ALA A 127 -6.58 22.23 34.24
C ALA A 127 -6.94 23.72 34.15
N THR A 128 -7.44 24.17 32.98
CA THR A 128 -7.73 25.59 32.72
C THR A 128 -9.20 25.88 32.45
N GLY A 129 -10.01 24.86 32.17
CA GLY A 129 -11.39 25.00 31.72
C GLY A 129 -11.53 25.64 30.33
N ARG A 130 -10.43 25.82 29.59
CA ARG A 130 -10.39 26.52 28.29
C ARG A 130 -10.10 25.55 27.15
N ILE A 131 -10.45 25.97 25.93
CA ILE A 131 -10.06 25.27 24.70
C ILE A 131 -8.55 25.32 24.58
N ALA A 132 -7.94 24.16 24.38
CA ALA A 132 -6.52 23.98 24.14
C ALA A 132 -6.31 23.17 22.84
N SER A 133 -5.09 23.22 22.32
CA SER A 133 -4.65 22.41 21.18
C SER A 133 -3.25 21.88 21.44
N GLY A 134 -2.93 20.71 20.91
CA GLY A 134 -1.66 20.05 21.13
C GLY A 134 -1.49 18.84 20.20
N VAL A 135 -0.31 18.25 20.22
CA VAL A 135 -0.01 17.05 19.42
C VAL A 135 -0.14 15.82 20.31
N ALA A 136 -0.97 14.86 19.89
CA ALA A 136 -1.15 13.58 20.58
C ALA A 136 -0.78 12.43 19.64
N ARG A 137 -0.09 11.42 20.19
CA ARG A 137 0.04 10.12 19.53
C ARG A 137 -1.29 9.38 19.64
N LEU A 138 -1.90 9.02 18.52
CA LEU A 138 -3.16 8.28 18.50
C LEU A 138 -2.93 6.81 18.12
N LYS A 139 -3.80 5.90 18.57
CA LYS A 139 -3.76 4.48 18.21
C LYS A 139 -4.69 4.16 17.04
N VAL A 140 -4.31 3.17 16.23
CA VAL A 140 -5.13 2.67 15.12
C VAL A 140 -6.43 2.03 15.62
N CYS A 141 -7.50 2.18 14.85
CA CYS A 141 -8.78 1.54 15.12
C CYS A 141 -8.69 0.01 14.94
N LYS A 142 -9.08 -0.74 15.97
CA LYS A 142 -9.13 -2.22 15.96
C LYS A 142 -10.06 -2.77 14.87
N ASN A 143 -11.13 -2.05 14.53
CA ASN A 143 -12.06 -2.47 13.47
C ASN A 143 -11.44 -2.32 12.08
N CYS A 144 -10.54 -1.34 11.87
CA CYS A 144 -9.76 -1.26 10.63
C CYS A 144 -8.81 -2.45 10.50
N LEU A 145 -8.06 -2.77 11.56
CA LEU A 145 -7.14 -3.93 11.54
C LEU A 145 -7.88 -5.24 11.29
N ARG A 146 -9.04 -5.40 11.92
CA ARG A 146 -9.92 -6.57 11.72
C ARG A 146 -10.44 -6.64 10.29
N LYS A 147 -11.00 -5.55 9.74
CA LYS A 147 -11.56 -5.52 8.38
C LYS A 147 -10.51 -5.88 7.32
N LEU A 148 -9.29 -5.36 7.48
CA LEU A 148 -8.19 -5.60 6.54
C LEU A 148 -7.45 -6.92 6.78
N ASN A 149 -7.79 -7.67 7.85
CA ASN A 149 -6.97 -8.75 8.39
C ASN A 149 -5.46 -8.38 8.43
N TYR A 150 -5.15 -7.13 8.78
CA TYR A 150 -3.78 -6.60 8.74
C TYR A 150 -2.91 -7.35 9.73
N ASP A 151 -1.74 -7.85 9.30
CA ASP A 151 -0.85 -8.67 10.16
C ASP A 151 -1.61 -9.85 10.81
N SER A 152 -2.49 -10.52 10.03
CA SER A 152 -3.34 -11.62 10.47
C SER A 152 -4.24 -11.29 11.68
N TYR A 153 -4.59 -10.01 11.88
CA TYR A 153 -5.30 -9.55 13.07
C TYR A 153 -6.68 -10.22 13.26
N ALA A 154 -7.40 -10.48 12.16
CA ALA A 154 -8.71 -11.14 12.23
C ALA A 154 -8.58 -12.60 12.70
N LEU A 155 -7.48 -13.27 12.34
CA LEU A 155 -7.19 -14.66 12.72
C LEU A 155 -6.52 -14.79 14.10
N ALA A 156 -5.99 -13.70 14.65
CA ALA A 156 -5.29 -13.69 15.93
C ALA A 156 -6.25 -13.85 17.13
N ARG A 157 -5.75 -14.47 18.21
CA ARG A 157 -6.43 -14.52 19.52
C ARG A 157 -6.51 -13.12 20.15
N SER A 158 -7.45 -12.93 21.08
CA SER A 158 -7.70 -11.63 21.74
C SER A 158 -6.44 -11.01 22.39
N SER A 159 -5.62 -11.82 23.07
CA SER A 159 -4.38 -11.36 23.71
C SER A 159 -3.34 -10.85 22.71
N GLU A 160 -3.24 -11.48 21.54
CA GLU A 160 -2.29 -11.12 20.47
C GLU A 160 -2.77 -9.90 19.69
N ARG A 161 -4.08 -9.73 19.53
CA ARG A 161 -4.67 -8.55 18.87
C ARG A 161 -4.24 -7.24 19.52
N ASN A 162 -4.18 -7.17 20.85
CA ASN A 162 -3.71 -5.95 21.52
C ASN A 162 -2.24 -5.65 21.19
N LYS A 163 -1.37 -6.67 21.26
CA LYS A 163 0.04 -6.51 20.89
C LYS A 163 0.21 -6.05 19.45
N LYS A 164 -0.54 -6.64 18.51
CA LYS A 164 -0.52 -6.26 17.08
C LYS A 164 -0.99 -4.83 16.84
N ARG A 165 -2.03 -4.38 17.54
CA ARG A 165 -2.46 -2.96 17.50
C ARG A 165 -1.36 -2.04 18.01
N ASP A 166 -0.73 -2.41 19.13
CA ASP A 166 0.27 -1.56 19.78
C ASP A 166 1.59 -1.52 18.99
N ALA A 167 1.88 -2.56 18.20
CA ALA A 167 2.99 -2.63 17.27
C ALA A 167 2.66 -2.07 15.86
N PHE A 168 1.47 -1.48 15.66
CA PHE A 168 1.08 -0.93 14.38
C PHE A 168 1.97 0.25 13.99
N ASP A 169 2.49 0.22 12.75
CA ASP A 169 3.31 1.27 12.18
C ASP A 169 2.72 1.75 10.86
N LEU A 170 2.53 3.07 10.74
CA LEU A 170 1.89 3.68 9.56
C LEU A 170 2.73 3.49 8.29
N LEU A 171 4.04 3.62 8.39
CA LEU A 171 4.91 3.48 7.22
C LEU A 171 4.91 2.03 6.70
N LYS A 172 5.01 1.04 7.59
CA LYS A 172 4.86 -0.38 7.26
C LYS A 172 3.49 -0.68 6.68
N PHE A 173 2.44 -0.02 7.17
CA PHE A 173 1.10 -0.14 6.60
C PHE A 173 1.04 0.41 5.16
N PHE A 174 1.59 1.60 4.89
CA PHE A 174 1.67 2.15 3.53
C PHE A 174 2.52 1.27 2.60
N GLU A 175 3.62 0.70 3.09
CA GLU A 175 4.47 -0.24 2.36
C GLU A 175 3.73 -1.53 2.01
N THR A 176 2.94 -2.06 2.95
CA THR A 176 2.13 -3.28 2.76
C THR A 176 1.15 -3.10 1.61
N TYR A 177 0.49 -1.94 1.51
CA TYR A 177 -0.55 -1.69 0.52
C TYR A 177 -0.10 -0.83 -0.67
N SER A 178 1.21 -0.63 -0.87
CA SER A 178 1.77 0.26 -1.89
C SER A 178 1.31 -0.07 -3.32
N THR A 179 1.03 -1.35 -3.59
CA THR A 179 0.58 -1.86 -4.89
C THR A 179 -0.91 -1.63 -5.18
N ARG A 180 -1.69 -1.17 -4.19
CA ARG A 180 -3.12 -0.89 -4.34
C ARG A 180 -3.41 0.50 -4.87
N PHE A 181 -2.51 1.44 -4.61
CA PHE A 181 -2.74 2.84 -4.93
C PHE A 181 -2.07 3.22 -6.25
N ARG A 182 -2.71 4.15 -6.96
CA ARG A 182 -2.14 4.74 -8.18
C ARG A 182 -0.96 5.66 -7.87
N GLN A 183 -0.98 6.28 -6.70
CA GLN A 183 0.02 7.26 -6.26
C GLN A 183 0.42 7.02 -4.81
N LEU A 184 1.73 7.00 -4.54
CA LEU A 184 2.28 7.03 -3.19
C LEU A 184 2.22 8.47 -2.65
N PRO A 185 1.99 8.68 -1.35
CA PRO A 185 2.08 10.01 -0.78
C PRO A 185 3.49 10.59 -0.95
N ARG A 186 3.60 11.87 -1.34
CA ARG A 186 4.90 12.55 -1.53
C ARG A 186 5.72 12.54 -0.24
N GLY A 187 7.04 12.38 -0.38
CA GLY A 187 7.97 12.35 0.75
C GLY A 187 8.11 11.01 1.48
N LEU A 188 7.28 9.98 1.21
CA LEU A 188 7.57 8.63 1.70
C LEU A 188 8.74 7.97 0.97
N ALA A 189 8.84 8.17 -0.35
CA ALA A 189 9.96 7.69 -1.15
C ALA A 189 11.25 8.48 -0.86
N ASP A 190 11.14 9.81 -0.70
CA ASP A 190 12.30 10.71 -0.59
C ASP A 190 12.97 10.69 0.80
N ARG A 191 12.24 10.33 1.86
CA ARG A 191 12.78 10.24 3.24
C ARG A 191 13.81 9.13 3.43
N GLN A 192 14.06 8.29 2.43
CA GLN A 192 14.88 7.09 2.57
C GLN A 192 16.34 7.24 2.16
N GLU A 193 16.67 8.24 1.33
CA GLU A 193 17.98 8.31 0.67
C GLU A 193 19.01 9.24 1.31
N ALA A 194 18.66 10.07 2.29
CA ALA A 194 19.60 11.02 2.87
C ALA A 194 20.17 10.58 4.24
N SER A 195 21.06 9.58 4.24
CA SER A 195 22.21 9.44 5.16
C SER A 195 22.59 7.96 5.42
N GLY A 196 23.90 7.71 5.43
CA GLY A 196 24.49 6.51 6.02
C GLY A 196 25.06 5.47 5.06
N TYR A 197 25.10 5.70 3.75
CA TYR A 197 25.81 4.81 2.82
C TYR A 197 27.25 5.29 2.60
N SER A 198 28.16 4.34 2.41
CA SER A 198 29.52 4.61 1.96
C SER A 198 29.52 5.24 0.55
N PRO A 199 30.43 6.16 0.21
CA PRO A 199 30.61 6.66 -1.16
C PRO A 199 30.80 5.56 -2.22
N SER A 200 31.32 4.39 -1.81
CA SER A 200 31.54 3.24 -2.72
C SER A 200 30.29 2.38 -2.95
N TRP A 201 29.18 2.64 -2.26
CA TRP A 201 27.98 1.79 -2.31
C TRP A 201 27.42 1.54 -3.71
N PRO A 202 27.34 2.52 -4.63
CA PRO A 202 26.84 2.27 -5.98
C PRO A 202 27.63 1.20 -6.73
N GLU A 203 28.96 1.19 -6.58
CA GLU A 203 29.85 0.21 -7.19
C GLU A 203 29.71 -1.16 -6.53
N THR A 204 29.72 -1.21 -5.20
CA THR A 204 29.53 -2.45 -4.42
C THR A 204 28.21 -3.13 -4.79
N SER A 205 27.12 -2.36 -4.81
CA SER A 205 25.78 -2.84 -5.18
C SER A 205 25.73 -3.38 -6.60
N ARG A 206 26.35 -2.69 -7.57
CA ARG A 206 26.43 -3.15 -8.97
C ARG A 206 27.15 -4.50 -9.06
N ARG A 207 28.36 -4.61 -8.50
CA ARG A 207 29.17 -5.83 -8.56
C ARG A 207 28.47 -7.04 -7.94
N LEU A 208 27.77 -6.84 -6.82
CA LEU A 208 27.03 -7.92 -6.16
C LEU A 208 25.87 -8.41 -7.01
N ARG A 209 25.11 -7.50 -7.63
CA ARG A 209 24.01 -7.86 -8.54
C ARG A 209 24.53 -8.59 -9.79
N GLU A 210 25.65 -8.14 -10.35
CA GLU A 210 26.32 -8.82 -11.47
C GLU A 210 26.82 -10.22 -11.09
N ALA A 211 27.48 -10.36 -9.94
CA ALA A 211 27.96 -11.64 -9.43
C ALA A 211 26.81 -12.63 -9.16
N ALA A 212 25.64 -12.13 -8.74
CA ALA A 212 24.41 -12.91 -8.60
C ALA A 212 23.69 -13.15 -9.94
N SER A 213 24.26 -12.75 -11.09
CA SER A 213 23.61 -12.85 -12.41
C SER A 213 22.24 -12.20 -12.48
N PHE A 214 22.03 -11.15 -11.67
CA PHE A 214 20.75 -10.48 -11.45
C PHE A 214 19.64 -11.40 -10.89
N THR A 215 20.01 -12.49 -10.21
CA THR A 215 19.08 -13.42 -9.59
C THR A 215 18.83 -13.07 -8.13
N CYS A 216 17.56 -13.02 -7.74
CA CYS A 216 17.15 -12.81 -6.35
C CYS A 216 17.54 -14.04 -5.49
N GLU A 217 18.35 -13.84 -4.46
CA GLU A 217 18.73 -14.88 -3.50
C GLU A 217 17.56 -15.32 -2.60
N GLY A 218 16.46 -14.56 -2.58
CA GLY A 218 15.26 -14.89 -1.81
C GLY A 218 14.30 -15.81 -2.56
N CYS A 219 14.00 -15.54 -3.83
CA CYS A 219 12.99 -16.29 -4.60
C CYS A 219 13.49 -16.81 -5.95
N THR A 220 14.80 -16.76 -6.21
CA THR A 220 15.47 -17.30 -7.40
C THR A 220 15.03 -16.71 -8.75
N VAL A 221 14.15 -15.70 -8.78
CA VAL A 221 13.79 -14.99 -10.02
C VAL A 221 14.99 -14.20 -10.52
N SER A 222 15.31 -14.37 -11.80
CA SER A 222 16.23 -13.54 -12.56
C SER A 222 15.54 -12.25 -13.00
N LEU A 223 16.18 -11.12 -12.71
CA LEU A 223 15.76 -9.77 -13.10
C LEU A 223 16.77 -9.14 -14.07
N ARG A 224 17.43 -9.96 -14.89
CA ARG A 224 18.46 -9.49 -15.85
C ARG A 224 17.96 -8.38 -16.77
N ASP A 225 16.72 -8.47 -17.23
CA ASP A 225 16.09 -7.47 -18.11
C ASP A 225 15.45 -6.30 -17.33
N HIS A 226 15.43 -6.39 -16.00
CA HIS A 226 14.87 -5.42 -15.07
C HIS A 226 15.77 -5.21 -13.84
N PRO A 227 17.07 -4.84 -14.04
CA PRO A 227 18.03 -4.75 -12.94
C PRO A 227 17.67 -3.69 -11.89
N GLU A 228 16.82 -2.72 -12.24
CA GLU A 228 16.24 -1.73 -11.33
C GLU A 228 15.33 -2.34 -10.26
N LEU A 229 14.80 -3.54 -10.48
CA LEU A 229 13.94 -4.26 -9.53
C LEU A 229 14.73 -5.14 -8.56
N LEU A 230 16.07 -5.14 -8.66
CA LEU A 230 16.97 -5.91 -7.82
C LEU A 230 17.79 -4.99 -6.93
N HIS A 231 17.69 -5.20 -5.62
CA HIS A 231 18.34 -4.43 -4.58
C HIS A 231 19.38 -5.28 -3.83
N VAL A 232 20.22 -4.62 -3.04
CA VAL A 232 21.08 -5.28 -2.04
C VAL A 232 20.57 -4.86 -0.66
N HIS A 233 20.33 -5.85 0.20
CA HIS A 233 19.86 -5.70 1.56
C HIS A 233 21.03 -5.85 2.54
N HIS A 234 21.23 -4.87 3.42
CA HIS A 234 22.09 -4.99 4.60
C HIS A 234 21.34 -5.74 5.70
N VAL A 235 21.72 -7.00 5.93
CA VAL A 235 21.02 -7.95 6.81
C VAL A 235 20.90 -7.43 8.25
N ASN A 236 21.92 -6.73 8.76
CA ASN A 236 21.90 -6.13 10.10
C ASN A 236 21.34 -4.70 10.17
N GLY A 237 20.86 -4.15 9.04
CA GLY A 237 20.38 -2.77 8.94
C GLY A 237 21.47 -1.68 8.98
N ILE A 238 22.75 -2.05 9.14
CA ILE A 238 23.87 -1.10 9.17
C ILE A 238 24.34 -0.81 7.74
N LYS A 239 23.89 0.34 7.21
CA LYS A 239 24.13 0.78 5.82
C LYS A 239 25.61 0.94 5.40
N ASN A 240 26.53 1.02 6.36
CA ASN A 240 27.98 1.11 6.12
C ASN A 240 28.71 -0.22 6.28
N ASP A 241 28.01 -1.30 6.67
CA ASP A 241 28.60 -2.62 6.83
C ASP A 241 28.53 -3.42 5.54
N ASP A 242 29.48 -3.13 4.64
CA ASP A 242 29.55 -3.70 3.29
C ASP A 242 30.20 -5.10 3.23
N ARG A 243 30.36 -5.80 4.37
CA ARG A 243 30.86 -7.18 4.38
C ARG A 243 29.90 -8.08 3.60
N ARG A 244 30.41 -8.93 2.70
CA ARG A 244 29.56 -9.84 1.89
C ARG A 244 28.61 -10.70 2.73
N SER A 245 29.03 -11.13 3.93
CA SER A 245 28.19 -11.89 4.88
C SER A 245 26.98 -11.12 5.40
N ASN A 246 27.01 -9.78 5.33
CA ASN A 246 25.95 -8.88 5.73
C ASN A 246 25.09 -8.41 4.53
N LEU A 247 25.41 -8.81 3.31
CA LEU A 247 24.73 -8.33 2.10
C LEU A 247 23.97 -9.46 1.43
N ARG A 248 22.71 -9.23 1.07
CA ARG A 248 21.88 -10.16 0.30
C ARG A 248 21.29 -9.49 -0.94
N VAL A 249 21.33 -10.17 -2.08
CA VAL A 249 20.80 -9.66 -3.35
C VAL A 249 19.33 -10.10 -3.47
N LEU A 250 18.39 -9.17 -3.41
CA LEU A 250 16.95 -9.46 -3.32
C LEU A 250 16.16 -8.61 -4.32
N CYS A 251 15.11 -9.18 -4.93
CA CYS A 251 14.14 -8.37 -5.66
C CYS A 251 13.40 -7.43 -4.71
N LYS A 252 12.86 -6.31 -5.21
CA LYS A 252 12.13 -5.32 -4.40
C LYS A 252 11.05 -5.95 -3.52
N ASP A 253 10.31 -6.93 -4.05
CA ASP A 253 9.28 -7.65 -3.31
C ASP A 253 9.84 -8.53 -2.18
N CYS A 254 10.96 -9.23 -2.38
CA CYS A 254 11.61 -9.98 -1.31
C CYS A 254 12.26 -9.05 -0.28
N HIS A 255 12.88 -7.96 -0.73
CA HIS A 255 13.57 -7.02 0.14
C HIS A 255 12.61 -6.36 1.13
N ARG A 256 11.44 -5.87 0.68
CA ARG A 256 10.40 -5.27 1.56
C ARG A 256 9.76 -6.24 2.57
N LYS A 257 10.17 -7.52 2.57
CA LYS A 257 9.70 -8.58 3.47
C LYS A 257 10.75 -8.99 4.50
N GLU A 258 11.99 -8.50 4.37
CA GLU A 258 13.06 -8.78 5.32
C GLU A 258 12.86 -7.94 6.62
N PRO A 259 13.49 -8.31 7.73
CA PRO A 259 13.58 -7.39 8.87
C PRO A 259 14.60 -6.27 8.57
N MET A 260 14.63 -5.23 9.40
CA MET A 260 15.71 -4.23 9.42
C MET A 260 15.99 -3.52 8.07
N HIS A 261 14.98 -3.40 7.21
CA HIS A 261 15.01 -2.51 6.05
C HIS A 261 14.34 -1.16 6.36
N GLY A 262 14.69 -0.13 5.59
CA GLY A 262 13.81 1.04 5.44
C GLY A 262 12.55 0.66 4.63
N HIS A 263 11.52 1.51 4.58
CA HIS A 263 10.25 1.13 3.93
C HIS A 263 10.33 1.03 2.40
N ILE A 264 10.38 -0.18 1.83
CA ILE A 264 10.56 -0.35 0.39
C ILE A 264 9.21 -0.40 -0.30
N PHE A 265 8.89 0.68 -0.99
CA PHE A 265 7.69 0.75 -1.81
C PHE A 265 7.89 0.08 -3.17
N ILE A 266 6.88 -0.69 -3.57
CA ILE A 266 6.78 -1.28 -4.89
C ILE A 266 5.44 -0.87 -5.51
N SER A 267 5.48 -0.38 -6.74
CA SER A 267 4.27 -0.06 -7.51
C SER A 267 3.62 -1.34 -8.04
N ARG A 268 2.33 -1.24 -8.41
CA ARG A 268 1.62 -2.35 -9.05
C ARG A 268 2.35 -2.87 -10.29
N LYS A 269 2.83 -1.96 -11.16
CA LYS A 269 3.55 -2.30 -12.39
C LYS A 269 4.80 -3.12 -12.10
N GLU A 270 5.61 -2.67 -11.15
CA GLU A 270 6.84 -3.39 -10.74
C GLU A 270 6.51 -4.77 -10.15
N MET A 271 5.47 -4.87 -9.30
CA MET A 271 5.04 -6.14 -8.73
C MET A 271 4.55 -7.11 -9.82
N SER A 272 3.77 -6.65 -10.79
CA SER A 272 3.33 -7.45 -11.93
C SER A 272 4.51 -7.96 -12.77
N ILE A 273 5.55 -7.15 -12.98
CA ILE A 273 6.78 -7.58 -13.67
C ILE A 273 7.46 -8.71 -12.89
N ILE A 274 7.66 -8.54 -11.58
CA ILE A 274 8.31 -9.56 -10.73
C ILE A 274 7.50 -10.87 -10.75
N THR A 275 6.18 -10.82 -10.56
CA THR A 275 5.32 -12.01 -10.55
C THR A 275 5.34 -12.71 -11.90
N ARG A 276 5.29 -11.95 -12.99
CA ARG A 276 5.34 -12.52 -14.34
C ARG A 276 6.64 -13.25 -14.61
N LEU A 277 7.78 -12.64 -14.29
CA LEU A 277 9.09 -13.28 -14.44
C LEU A 277 9.23 -14.52 -13.57
N ARG A 278 8.66 -14.52 -12.35
CA ARG A 278 8.58 -15.72 -11.51
C ARG A 278 7.84 -16.84 -12.23
N THR A 279 6.65 -16.57 -12.77
CA THR A 279 5.84 -17.56 -13.47
C THR A 279 6.50 -18.09 -14.74
N GLU A 280 7.10 -17.22 -15.55
CA GLU A 280 7.83 -17.56 -16.78
C GLU A 280 9.10 -18.39 -16.51
N GLN A 281 9.75 -18.16 -15.37
CA GLN A 281 10.97 -18.88 -14.96
C GLN A 281 10.69 -20.11 -14.08
N GLY A 282 9.42 -20.48 -13.88
CA GLY A 282 9.04 -21.66 -13.09
C GLY A 282 9.16 -21.48 -11.56
N VAL A 283 9.33 -20.25 -11.07
CA VAL A 283 9.27 -19.93 -9.64
C VAL A 283 7.81 -19.93 -9.19
N ARG A 284 7.32 -21.08 -8.77
CA ARG A 284 5.92 -21.31 -8.38
C ARG A 284 5.83 -21.87 -6.96
N PRO A 285 4.77 -21.54 -6.20
CA PRO A 285 4.59 -22.10 -4.87
C PRO A 285 4.23 -23.58 -4.94
N ARG A 286 4.84 -24.39 -4.07
CA ARG A 286 4.48 -25.81 -3.87
C ARG A 286 3.57 -26.03 -2.68
N ASP A 287 3.61 -25.10 -1.73
CA ASP A 287 2.83 -25.10 -0.52
C ASP A 287 2.39 -23.67 -0.16
N TRP A 288 1.61 -23.56 0.92
CA TRP A 288 1.11 -22.29 1.41
C TRP A 288 2.19 -21.35 1.94
N GLU A 289 3.31 -21.87 2.44
CA GLU A 289 4.41 -21.05 2.95
C GLU A 289 5.10 -20.33 1.79
N GLU A 290 5.40 -21.06 0.71
CA GLU A 290 5.91 -20.49 -0.53
C GLU A 290 4.91 -19.56 -1.19
N ALA A 291 3.61 -19.90 -1.18
CA ALA A 291 2.58 -19.04 -1.75
C ALA A 291 2.54 -17.68 -1.03
N LEU A 292 2.48 -17.68 0.31
CA LEU A 292 2.52 -16.44 1.08
C LEU A 292 3.84 -15.71 0.85
N ARG A 293 4.98 -16.40 0.82
CA ARG A 293 6.31 -15.81 0.56
C ARG A 293 6.37 -15.07 -0.77
N LEU A 294 5.83 -15.65 -1.85
CA LEU A 294 5.81 -15.07 -3.20
C LEU A 294 4.69 -14.04 -3.41
N ALA A 295 3.60 -14.12 -2.65
CA ALA A 295 2.48 -13.21 -2.77
C ALA A 295 2.86 -11.75 -2.47
N ASP A 296 2.25 -10.82 -3.19
CA ASP A 296 2.26 -9.42 -2.81
C ASP A 296 1.69 -9.24 -1.39
N LEU A 297 2.36 -8.44 -0.57
CA LEU A 297 1.92 -8.08 0.78
C LEU A 297 0.45 -7.61 0.81
N ALA A 298 0.00 -6.87 -0.20
CA ALA A 298 -1.38 -6.38 -0.26
C ALA A 298 -2.42 -7.47 -0.57
N MET A 299 -2.01 -8.65 -1.04
CA MET A 299 -2.88 -9.80 -1.33
C MET A 299 -2.89 -10.82 -0.18
N ARG A 300 -1.84 -10.80 0.67
CA ARG A 300 -1.66 -11.76 1.76
C ARG A 300 -2.83 -11.85 2.74
N PRO A 301 -3.44 -10.75 3.23
CA PRO A 301 -4.50 -10.87 4.22
C PRO A 301 -5.67 -11.73 3.76
N THR A 302 -6.06 -11.62 2.48
CA THR A 302 -7.11 -12.44 1.86
C THR A 302 -6.67 -13.88 1.70
N MET A 303 -5.42 -14.11 1.27
CA MET A 303 -4.85 -15.44 1.12
C MET A 303 -4.74 -16.19 2.46
N GLU A 304 -4.41 -15.49 3.54
CA GLU A 304 -4.35 -16.08 4.89
C GLU A 304 -5.73 -16.55 5.36
N VAL A 305 -6.78 -15.78 5.09
CA VAL A 305 -8.16 -16.20 5.39
C VAL A 305 -8.58 -17.38 4.53
N ALA A 306 -8.26 -17.39 3.23
CA ALA A 306 -8.52 -18.52 2.35
C ALA A 306 -7.80 -19.80 2.84
N ARG A 307 -6.54 -19.70 3.25
CA ARG A 307 -5.79 -20.79 3.89
C ARG A 307 -6.46 -21.27 5.16
N HIS A 308 -6.90 -20.36 6.02
CA HIS A 308 -7.61 -20.70 7.27
C HIS A 308 -8.90 -21.46 6.99
N GLN A 309 -9.59 -21.15 5.89
CA GLN A 309 -10.77 -21.87 5.40
C GLN A 309 -10.42 -23.12 4.57
N GLN A 310 -9.17 -23.58 4.62
CA GLN A 310 -8.70 -24.83 3.99
C GLN A 310 -8.79 -24.84 2.45
N TRP A 311 -8.67 -23.68 1.80
CA TRP A 311 -8.58 -23.63 0.34
C TRP A 311 -7.27 -24.24 -0.17
N GLY A 312 -7.24 -24.61 -1.46
CA GLY A 312 -6.04 -25.09 -2.14
C GLY A 312 -4.93 -24.03 -2.24
N VAL A 313 -3.70 -24.46 -2.49
CA VAL A 313 -2.56 -23.56 -2.71
C VAL A 313 -2.79 -22.79 -4.02
N PRO A 314 -2.79 -21.45 -4.02
CA PRO A 314 -3.05 -20.68 -5.23
C PRO A 314 -1.85 -20.65 -6.18
N GLU A 315 -2.13 -20.42 -7.45
CA GLU A 315 -1.15 -20.05 -8.47
C GLU A 315 -1.13 -18.53 -8.69
N PHE A 316 -0.04 -18.01 -9.26
CA PHE A 316 0.13 -16.59 -9.53
C PHE A 316 0.25 -16.31 -11.02
N ASP A 317 -0.23 -15.14 -11.46
CA ASP A 317 -0.10 -14.64 -12.84
C ASP A 317 -0.54 -15.70 -13.87
N VAL A 318 -1.79 -16.14 -13.74
CA VAL A 318 -2.37 -17.19 -14.59
C VAL A 318 -3.14 -16.56 -15.74
N GLU A 319 -2.85 -17.02 -16.95
CA GLU A 319 -3.52 -16.55 -18.16
C GLU A 319 -4.68 -17.47 -18.54
N VAL A 320 -5.88 -16.91 -18.62
CA VAL A 320 -7.14 -17.62 -18.87
C VAL A 320 -7.84 -17.10 -20.12
N PRO A 321 -8.64 -17.93 -20.83
CA PRO A 321 -9.46 -17.46 -21.93
C PRO A 321 -10.47 -16.40 -21.49
N SER A 322 -10.65 -15.37 -22.32
CA SER A 322 -11.61 -14.28 -22.11
C SER A 322 -12.39 -13.97 -23.38
N THR A 323 -13.39 -13.12 -23.27
CA THR A 323 -14.22 -12.73 -24.43
C THR A 323 -13.45 -11.95 -25.51
N ARG A 324 -12.31 -11.32 -25.18
CA ARG A 324 -11.42 -10.67 -26.16
C ARG A 324 -10.08 -11.37 -26.36
N GLY A 325 -9.97 -12.64 -25.95
CA GLY A 325 -8.78 -13.46 -26.14
C GLY A 325 -8.30 -14.08 -24.84
N ARG A 326 -7.32 -13.46 -24.20
CA ARG A 326 -6.72 -13.95 -22.96
C ARG A 326 -6.58 -12.82 -21.94
N SER A 327 -6.99 -13.06 -20.70
CA SER A 327 -6.74 -12.15 -19.57
C SER A 327 -5.82 -12.82 -18.56
N ARG A 328 -5.11 -12.00 -17.79
CA ARG A 328 -4.26 -12.46 -16.69
C ARG A 328 -4.94 -12.18 -15.35
N LEU A 329 -4.83 -13.16 -14.46
CA LEU A 329 -5.35 -13.13 -13.10
C LEU A 329 -4.18 -13.22 -12.13
N ASP A 330 -4.21 -12.40 -11.07
CA ASP A 330 -3.04 -12.21 -10.20
C ASP A 330 -2.81 -13.38 -9.22
N VAL A 331 -3.85 -13.80 -8.48
CA VAL A 331 -3.81 -14.97 -7.59
C VAL A 331 -5.02 -15.85 -7.86
N VAL A 332 -4.80 -17.15 -8.09
CA VAL A 332 -5.79 -18.04 -8.72
C VAL A 332 -5.91 -19.37 -8.00
N TRP A 333 -7.15 -19.74 -7.65
CA TRP A 333 -7.54 -21.07 -7.23
C TRP A 333 -8.27 -21.76 -8.39
N LYS A 334 -7.53 -22.55 -9.18
CA LYS A 334 -8.03 -23.11 -10.45
C LYS A 334 -9.19 -24.08 -10.26
N GLU A 335 -9.13 -24.93 -9.23
CA GLU A 335 -10.16 -25.93 -8.94
C GLU A 335 -11.51 -25.26 -8.64
N ASP A 336 -11.48 -24.15 -7.90
CA ASP A 336 -12.67 -23.37 -7.54
C ASP A 336 -13.09 -22.33 -8.58
N ARG A 337 -12.28 -22.16 -9.65
CA ARG A 337 -12.41 -21.06 -10.63
C ARG A 337 -12.57 -19.68 -9.98
N ARG A 338 -11.79 -19.45 -8.93
CA ARG A 338 -11.75 -18.19 -8.18
C ARG A 338 -10.42 -17.50 -8.40
N ALA A 339 -10.46 -16.17 -8.46
CA ALA A 339 -9.26 -15.35 -8.48
C ALA A 339 -9.44 -14.05 -7.73
N ILE A 340 -8.33 -13.55 -7.17
CA ILE A 340 -8.22 -12.16 -6.73
C ILE A 340 -7.31 -11.40 -7.68
N VAL A 341 -7.72 -10.17 -8.00
CA VAL A 341 -7.00 -9.26 -8.88
C VAL A 341 -6.81 -7.89 -8.24
N TYR A 342 -5.84 -7.12 -8.72
CA TYR A 342 -5.70 -5.72 -8.29
C TYR A 342 -6.85 -4.83 -8.74
N GLU A 343 -7.39 -5.09 -9.93
CA GLU A 343 -8.45 -4.33 -10.57
C GLU A 343 -9.30 -5.27 -11.41
N LYS A 344 -10.62 -5.14 -11.30
CA LYS A 344 -11.53 -6.03 -12.04
C LYS A 344 -11.34 -5.81 -13.54
N PRO A 345 -11.20 -6.88 -14.34
CA PRO A 345 -11.10 -6.74 -15.78
C PRO A 345 -12.38 -6.09 -16.32
N SER A 346 -12.23 -5.21 -17.31
CA SER A 346 -13.38 -4.59 -17.99
C SER A 346 -14.19 -5.60 -18.81
N GLU A 347 -13.61 -6.76 -19.08
CA GLU A 347 -14.23 -7.84 -19.85
C GLU A 347 -14.70 -8.98 -18.95
N GLN A 348 -15.71 -9.70 -19.42
CA GLN A 348 -16.14 -10.93 -18.77
C GLN A 348 -15.17 -12.07 -19.07
N ILE A 349 -14.89 -12.85 -18.03
CA ILE A 349 -14.11 -14.08 -18.09
C ILE A 349 -15.08 -15.22 -17.70
N PRO A 350 -15.69 -15.91 -18.68
CA PRO A 350 -16.77 -16.86 -18.42
C PRO A 350 -16.37 -17.99 -17.46
N GLY A 351 -17.24 -18.27 -16.49
CA GLY A 351 -17.03 -19.36 -15.52
C GLY A 351 -16.02 -19.05 -14.42
N TRP A 352 -15.47 -17.83 -14.38
CA TRP A 352 -14.57 -17.38 -13.32
C TRP A 352 -15.26 -16.40 -12.38
N ARG A 353 -15.05 -16.59 -11.08
CA ARG A 353 -15.39 -15.60 -10.07
C ARG A 353 -14.16 -14.77 -9.75
N ILE A 354 -14.21 -13.48 -10.07
CA ILE A 354 -13.07 -12.56 -9.97
C ILE A 354 -13.44 -11.42 -9.05
N ASP A 355 -12.70 -11.32 -7.96
CA ASP A 355 -12.89 -10.29 -6.95
C ASP A 355 -11.59 -9.51 -6.74
N THR A 356 -11.69 -8.28 -6.22
CA THR A 356 -10.50 -7.65 -5.64
C THR A 356 -10.23 -8.30 -4.29
N ALA A 357 -9.00 -8.22 -3.78
CA ALA A 357 -8.68 -8.98 -2.57
C ALA A 357 -9.44 -8.50 -1.33
N GLY A 358 -9.68 -7.19 -1.18
CA GLY A 358 -10.53 -6.63 -0.14
C GLY A 358 -11.99 -7.05 -0.28
N ALA A 359 -12.53 -7.11 -1.50
CA ALA A 359 -13.89 -7.61 -1.74
C ALA A 359 -14.04 -9.09 -1.34
N LEU A 360 -13.10 -9.95 -1.74
CA LEU A 360 -13.10 -11.34 -1.30
C LEU A 360 -12.85 -11.45 0.20
N LEU A 361 -11.98 -10.62 0.77
CA LEU A 361 -11.72 -10.62 2.21
C LEU A 361 -12.96 -10.26 3.03
N ASP A 362 -13.76 -9.28 2.59
CA ASP A 362 -15.01 -8.89 3.24
C ASP A 362 -16.03 -10.05 3.22
N GLU A 363 -16.16 -10.76 2.09
CA GLU A 363 -16.97 -11.98 2.00
C GLU A 363 -16.48 -13.05 2.98
N LEU A 364 -15.20 -13.42 2.90
CA LEU A 364 -14.63 -14.50 3.70
C LEU A 364 -14.59 -14.16 5.20
N SER A 365 -14.44 -12.89 5.55
CA SER A 365 -14.43 -12.46 6.95
C SER A 365 -15.84 -12.41 7.55
N SER A 366 -16.89 -12.41 6.73
CA SER A 366 -18.26 -12.51 7.23
C SER A 366 -18.55 -13.90 7.79
N SER A 367 -17.95 -14.96 7.21
CA SER A 367 -18.09 -16.33 7.74
C SER A 367 -17.24 -16.60 8.99
N LEU A 368 -16.24 -15.77 9.29
CA LEU A 368 -15.45 -15.86 10.53
C LEU A 368 -16.17 -15.28 11.77
N ARG A 369 -17.32 -14.62 11.59
CA ARG A 369 -18.08 -13.97 12.66
C ARG A 369 -19.23 -14.82 13.21
N GLY A 370 -19.58 -15.90 12.51
CA GLY A 370 -20.44 -16.97 13.02
C GLY A 370 -19.60 -18.02 13.71
#